data_AF-A0A7W7VNZ1-F1
#
_entry.id   AF-A0A7W7VNZ1-F1
#
_cell.length_a   1.000
_cell.length_b   1.000
_cell.length_c   1.000
_cell.angle_alpha   90.00
_cell.angle_beta   90.00
_cell.angle_gamma   90.00
#
_symmetry.space_group_name_H-M   'P 1'
#
loop_
_entity.id
_entity.type
_entity.pdbx_description
1 polymer ?
#
loop_
_entity_poly.entity_id
_entity_poly.type
_entity_poly.pdbx_seq_one_letter_code
_entity_poly.pdbx_strand_id
1 'polypeptide(L)'
;MAKAARAAQAWRVYRQVSQPGSPGLAARLRTVPRMVGAVTRGQYPGMTKGKLAMLGLGVVYILSPIDIVPDFLALVGVADDFGVFLWLMASLLGESGRYLDWERRNIQGSVFPS
;
A
#
# COMPACT_ATOMS: atom_id res chain seq x y z
N MET A 1 -8.38 -27.00 -11.92
CA MET A 1 -7.19 -26.96 -11.02
C MET A 1 -6.73 -25.53 -10.70
N ALA A 2 -6.46 -24.63 -11.67
CA ALA A 2 -5.89 -23.29 -11.41
C ALA A 2 -6.79 -22.29 -10.65
N LYS A 3 -8.12 -22.32 -10.83
CA LYS A 3 -9.06 -21.41 -10.13
C LYS A 3 -9.11 -21.68 -8.62
N ALA A 4 -9.05 -22.95 -8.21
CA ALA A 4 -9.01 -23.36 -6.81
C ALA A 4 -7.72 -22.91 -6.10
N ALA A 5 -6.58 -22.96 -6.80
CA ALA A 5 -5.30 -22.48 -6.28
C ALA A 5 -5.31 -20.96 -6.00
N ARG A 6 -5.99 -20.18 -6.86
CA ARG A 6 -6.15 -18.73 -6.66
C ARG A 6 -7.11 -18.37 -5.53
N ALA A 7 -8.21 -19.12 -5.39
CA ALA A 7 -9.12 -18.98 -4.25
C ALA A 7 -8.39 -19.29 -2.92
N ALA A 8 -7.54 -20.32 -2.90
CA ALA A 8 -6.74 -20.69 -1.73
C ALA A 8 -5.60 -19.68 -1.40
N GLN A 9 -5.12 -18.93 -2.39
CA GLN A 9 -4.20 -17.80 -2.16
C GLN A 9 -4.95 -16.59 -1.58
N ALA A 10 -6.11 -16.24 -2.14
CA ALA A 10 -6.94 -15.14 -1.64
C ALA A 10 -7.37 -15.37 -0.18
N TRP A 11 -7.75 -16.60 0.16
CA TRP A 11 -8.16 -16.96 1.52
C TRP A 11 -7.02 -16.85 2.55
N ARG A 12 -5.77 -17.14 2.15
CA ARG A 12 -4.58 -16.98 3.01
C ARG A 12 -4.27 -15.52 3.29
N VAL A 13 -4.39 -14.66 2.26
CA VAL A 13 -4.17 -13.20 2.42
C VAL A 13 -5.24 -12.60 3.33
N TYR A 14 -6.52 -12.98 3.16
CA TYR A 14 -7.61 -12.48 4.00
C TYR A 14 -7.46 -12.86 5.47
N ARG A 15 -7.12 -14.12 5.77
CA ARG A 15 -6.95 -14.58 7.16
C ARG A 15 -5.76 -13.94 7.88
N GLN A 16 -4.76 -13.49 7.13
CA GLN A 16 -3.58 -12.78 7.67
C GLN A 16 -3.88 -11.30 7.97
N VAL A 17 -4.79 -10.68 7.21
CA VAL A 17 -5.17 -9.27 7.40
C VAL A 17 -6.15 -9.09 8.56
N SER A 18 -6.93 -10.13 8.91
CA SER A 18 -7.96 -10.08 9.97
C SER A 18 -7.49 -10.52 11.36
N GLN A 19 -6.19 -10.59 11.64
CA GLN A 19 -5.72 -10.91 13.00
C GLN A 19 -5.89 -9.73 13.97
N PRO A 20 -6.37 -9.97 15.21
CA PRO A 20 -6.33 -9.00 16.30
C PRO A 20 -4.90 -8.56 16.58
N GLY A 21 -4.64 -7.25 16.65
CA GLY A 21 -3.29 -6.67 16.77
C GLY A 21 -2.74 -6.06 15.48
N SER A 22 -3.52 -6.12 14.39
CA SER A 22 -3.22 -5.40 13.16
C SER A 22 -3.15 -3.88 13.41
N PRO A 23 -2.12 -3.19 12.88
CA PRO A 23 -1.92 -1.78 13.17
C PRO A 23 -3.08 -0.96 12.62
N GLY A 24 -3.60 -0.05 13.45
CA GLY A 24 -4.71 0.84 13.08
C GLY A 24 -4.38 1.74 11.89
N LEU A 25 -5.41 2.27 11.24
CA LEU A 25 -5.31 3.13 10.06
C LEU A 25 -4.29 4.27 10.24
N ALA A 26 -4.35 4.97 11.37
CA ALA A 26 -3.43 6.08 11.67
C ALA A 26 -1.96 5.61 11.79
N ALA A 27 -1.72 4.44 12.39
CA ALA A 27 -0.38 3.87 12.51
C ALA A 27 0.20 3.53 11.13
N ARG A 28 -0.64 2.98 10.25
CA ARG A 28 -0.28 2.68 8.86
C ARG A 28 -0.01 3.92 8.02
N LEU A 29 -0.81 4.98 8.17
CA LEU A 29 -0.55 6.25 7.48
C LEU A 29 0.78 6.88 7.94
N ARG A 30 1.05 6.84 9.25
CA ARG A 30 2.32 7.34 9.82
C ARG A 30 3.54 6.51 9.43
N THR A 31 3.39 5.28 8.94
CA THR A 31 4.51 4.46 8.46
C THR A 31 4.86 4.71 7.01
N VAL A 32 3.97 5.30 6.22
CA VAL A 32 4.20 5.54 4.78
C VAL A 32 5.52 6.26 4.50
N PRO A 33 5.89 7.38 5.17
CA PRO A 33 7.16 8.05 4.88
C PRO A 33 8.40 7.19 5.20
N ARG A 34 8.33 6.40 6.27
CA ARG A 34 9.41 5.48 6.66
C ARG A 34 9.55 4.32 5.68
N MET A 35 8.42 3.76 5.23
CA MET A 35 8.37 2.73 4.19
C MET A 35 9.00 3.24 2.88
N VAL A 36 8.62 4.44 2.43
CA VAL A 36 9.20 5.09 1.25
C VAL A 36 10.73 5.19 1.39
N GLY A 37 11.21 5.67 2.54
CA GLY A 37 12.64 5.75 2.82
C GLY A 37 13.35 4.39 2.81
N ALA A 38 12.74 3.36 3.40
CA ALA A 38 13.33 2.02 3.45
C ALA A 38 13.40 1.34 2.08
N VAL A 39 12.38 1.51 1.24
CA VAL A 39 12.36 0.98 -0.13
C VAL A 39 13.37 1.70 -1.03
N THR A 40 13.43 3.03 -0.96
CA THR A 40 14.38 3.83 -1.76
C THR A 40 15.83 3.48 -1.41
N ARG A 41 16.13 3.20 -0.14
CA ARG A 41 17.42 2.71 0.34
C ARG A 41 17.66 1.21 0.13
N GLY A 42 16.68 0.45 -0.36
CA GLY A 42 16.80 -1.00 -0.56
C GLY A 42 16.83 -1.84 0.72
N GLN A 43 16.43 -1.26 1.86
CA GLN A 43 16.43 -1.91 3.17
C GLN A 43 15.17 -2.78 3.38
N TYR A 44 14.09 -2.49 2.65
CA TYR A 44 12.85 -3.26 2.71
C TYR A 44 12.73 -4.22 1.52
N PRO A 45 12.86 -5.55 1.71
CA PRO A 45 12.77 -6.52 0.62
C PRO A 45 11.33 -6.80 0.16
N GLY A 46 10.32 -6.39 0.94
CA GLY A 46 8.91 -6.66 0.64
C GLY A 46 8.31 -5.82 -0.49
N MET A 47 9.01 -4.79 -0.96
CA MET A 47 8.56 -3.92 -2.03
C MET A 47 9.73 -3.46 -2.91
N THR A 48 9.56 -3.56 -4.23
CA THR A 48 10.53 -3.05 -5.19
C THR A 48 10.40 -1.53 -5.36
N LYS A 49 11.50 -0.88 -5.74
CA LYS A 49 11.51 0.55 -6.09
C LYS A 49 10.53 0.88 -7.21
N GLY A 50 10.39 -0.02 -8.20
CA GLY A 50 9.43 0.14 -9.30
C GLY A 50 7.98 0.15 -8.83
N LYS A 51 7.61 -0.74 -7.90
CA LYS A 51 6.26 -0.76 -7.33
C LYS A 51 5.96 0.50 -6.51
N LEU A 52 6.95 0.98 -5.76
CA LEU A 52 6.84 2.27 -5.06
C LEU A 52 6.66 3.44 -6.04
N ALA A 53 7.44 3.47 -7.12
CA ALA A 53 7.32 4.50 -8.14
C ALA A 53 5.94 4.48 -8.81
N MET A 54 5.38 3.31 -9.13
CA MET A 54 4.02 3.20 -9.67
C MET A 54 2.96 3.72 -8.71
N LEU A 55 3.04 3.37 -7.41
CA LEU A 55 2.13 3.91 -6.40
C LEU A 55 2.30 5.43 -6.26
N GLY A 56 3.55 5.92 -6.26
CA GLY A 56 3.86 7.35 -6.23
C GLY A 56 3.30 8.10 -7.43
N LEU A 57 3.44 7.56 -8.64
CA LEU A 57 2.86 8.11 -9.87
C LEU A 57 1.34 8.17 -9.79
N GLY A 58 0.68 7.13 -9.24
CA GLY A 58 -0.77 7.16 -9.04
C GLY A 58 -1.21 8.20 -8.00
N VAL A 59 -0.45 8.41 -6.91
CA VAL A 59 -0.71 9.49 -5.95
C VAL A 59 -0.51 10.86 -6.62
N VAL A 60 0.56 11.04 -7.39
CA VAL A 60 0.81 12.28 -8.15
C VAL A 60 -0.30 12.51 -9.16
N TYR A 61 -0.79 11.48 -9.85
CA TYR A 61 -1.93 11.58 -10.76
C TYR A 61 -3.22 12.02 -10.07
N ILE A 62 -3.42 11.67 -8.79
CA ILE A 62 -4.57 12.11 -7.96
C ILE A 62 -4.40 13.54 -7.43
N LEU A 63 -3.16 13.98 -7.16
CA LEU A 63 -2.86 15.33 -6.65
C LEU A 63 -2.66 16.37 -7.77
N SER A 64 -2.14 15.93 -8.92
CA SER A 64 -1.92 16.68 -10.15
C SER A 64 -3.03 16.57 -11.24
N PRO A 65 -4.30 16.20 -10.97
CA PRO A 65 -5.40 16.41 -11.91
C PRO A 65 -6.08 17.76 -11.64
N ILE A 66 -5.86 18.41 -10.49
CA ILE A 66 -6.46 19.71 -10.15
C ILE A 66 -6.09 20.79 -11.18
N ASP A 67 -5.00 20.64 -11.91
CA ASP A 67 -4.59 21.56 -12.99
C ASP A 67 -5.28 21.29 -14.35
N ILE A 68 -5.88 20.11 -14.57
CA ILE A 68 -6.55 19.71 -15.84
C ILE A 68 -8.08 19.61 -15.67
N VAL A 69 -8.51 19.42 -14.42
CA VAL A 69 -9.90 19.34 -13.97
C VAL A 69 -10.77 20.56 -14.32
N PRO A 70 -10.29 21.83 -14.36
CA PRO A 70 -11.16 22.96 -14.66
C PRO A 70 -11.87 22.83 -16.02
N ASP A 71 -11.21 22.22 -17.01
CA ASP A 71 -11.74 22.12 -18.38
C ASP A 71 -12.43 20.78 -18.67
N PHE A 72 -12.12 19.70 -17.94
CA PHE A 72 -12.60 18.34 -18.25
C PHE A 72 -13.79 17.86 -17.40
N LEU A 73 -13.97 18.38 -16.18
CA LEU A 73 -15.14 18.04 -15.32
C LEU A 73 -16.48 18.46 -15.94
N ALA A 74 -16.47 19.38 -16.90
CA ALA A 74 -17.67 19.76 -17.63
C ALA A 74 -18.20 18.64 -18.56
N LEU A 75 -17.43 17.57 -18.85
CA LEU A 75 -17.77 16.66 -19.97
C LEU A 75 -17.95 15.17 -19.63
N VAL A 76 -17.28 14.55 -18.65
CA VAL A 76 -17.30 13.07 -18.54
C VAL A 76 -17.25 12.52 -17.10
N GLY A 77 -18.31 11.79 -16.71
CA GLY A 77 -18.29 10.55 -15.88
C GLY A 77 -17.44 10.46 -14.61
N VAL A 78 -17.96 10.96 -13.48
CA VAL A 78 -17.35 11.01 -12.13
C VAL A 78 -16.97 9.64 -11.49
N ALA A 79 -17.39 8.50 -12.05
CA ALA A 79 -17.33 7.21 -11.37
C ALA A 79 -16.00 6.43 -11.53
N ASP A 80 -15.26 6.61 -12.63
CA ASP A 80 -14.06 5.80 -12.93
C ASP A 80 -12.86 6.20 -12.04
N ASP A 81 -12.65 7.50 -11.84
CA ASP A 81 -11.51 8.03 -11.07
C ASP A 81 -11.58 7.72 -9.56
N PHE A 82 -12.79 7.65 -8.98
CA PHE A 82 -12.95 7.34 -7.56
C PHE A 82 -12.59 5.88 -7.24
N GLY A 83 -12.84 4.97 -8.18
CA GLY A 83 -12.43 3.57 -8.07
C GLY A 83 -10.91 3.43 -8.05
N VAL A 84 -10.21 4.15 -8.93
CA VAL A 84 -8.74 4.20 -8.99
C VAL A 84 -8.17 4.79 -7.69
N PHE A 85 -8.74 5.87 -7.18
CA PHE A 85 -8.37 6.47 -5.90
C PHE A 85 -8.48 5.46 -4.75
N LEU A 86 -9.63 4.80 -4.62
CA LEU A 86 -9.89 3.86 -3.54
C LEU A 86 -8.96 2.64 -3.63
N TRP A 87 -8.73 2.12 -4.83
CA TRP A 87 -7.78 1.04 -5.08
C TRP A 87 -6.35 1.43 -4.68
N LEU A 88 -5.93 2.65 -5.01
CA LEU A 88 -4.61 3.16 -4.69
C LEU A 88 -4.43 3.33 -3.18
N MET A 89 -5.42 3.89 -2.49
CA MET A 89 -5.43 4.01 -1.02
C MET A 89 -5.39 2.65 -0.33
N ALA A 90 -6.23 1.69 -0.76
CA ALA A 90 -6.22 0.33 -0.22
C ALA A 90 -4.88 -0.36 -0.43
N SER A 91 -4.26 -0.18 -1.61
CA SER A 91 -2.95 -0.76 -1.94
C SER A 91 -1.83 -0.18 -1.06
N LEU A 92 -1.81 1.14 -0.89
CA LEU A 92 -0.86 1.84 -0.04
C LEU A 92 -0.99 1.39 1.42
N LEU A 93 -2.22 1.30 1.92
CA LEU A 93 -2.52 0.93 3.30
C LEU A 93 -2.21 -0.54 3.60
N GLY A 94 -2.39 -1.41 2.62
CA GLY A 94 -1.98 -2.81 2.69
C GLY A 94 -0.45 -2.94 2.78
N GLU A 95 0.29 -2.18 1.97
CA GLU A 95 1.75 -2.21 2.01
C GLU A 95 2.32 -1.63 3.30
N SER A 96 1.80 -0.49 3.75
CA SER A 96 2.28 0.16 4.97
C SER A 96 2.08 -0.71 6.22
N GLY A 97 1.04 -1.56 6.22
CA GLY A 97 0.85 -2.60 7.23
C GLY A 97 1.92 -3.69 7.17
N ARG A 98 2.17 -4.25 5.98
CA ARG A 98 3.24 -5.25 5.77
C ARG A 98 4.61 -4.72 6.17
N TYR A 99 4.89 -3.46 5.84
CA TYR A 99 6.11 -2.78 6.22
C TYR A 99 6.21 -2.65 7.75
N LEU A 100 5.16 -2.21 8.42
CA LEU A 100 5.15 -2.06 9.88
C LEU A 100 5.35 -3.41 10.61
N ASP A 101 4.80 -4.50 10.08
CA ASP A 101 5.01 -5.84 10.65
C ASP A 101 6.42 -6.37 10.41
N TRP A 102 7.04 -6.02 9.27
CA TRP A 102 8.45 -6.28 9.03
C TRP A 102 9.35 -5.44 9.94
N GLU A 103 9.09 -4.13 10.04
CA GLU A 103 9.86 -3.19 10.86
C GLU A 103 9.86 -3.62 12.34
N ARG A 104 8.69 -3.99 12.88
CA ARG A 104 8.58 -4.49 14.25
C ARG A 104 9.40 -5.76 14.48
N ARG A 105 9.38 -6.72 13.55
CA ARG A 105 10.19 -7.94 13.64
C ARG A 105 11.68 -7.64 13.56
N ASN A 106 12.08 -6.71 12.68
CA ASN A 106 13.48 -6.34 12.53
C ASN A 106 14.02 -5.60 13.76
N ILE A 107 13.19 -4.74 14.39
CA ILE A 107 13.51 -4.09 15.66
C ILE A 107 13.59 -5.12 16.80
N GLN A 108 12.59 -5.99 16.95
CA GLN A 108 12.58 -7.00 18.03
C GLN A 108 13.75 -7.99 17.91
N GLY A 109 14.08 -8.43 16.69
CA GLY A 109 15.24 -9.29 16.43
C GLY A 109 16.58 -8.61 16.70
N SER A 110 16.66 -7.28 16.63
CA SER A 110 17.87 -6.53 16.99
C SER A 110 18.03 -6.29 18.50
N VAL A 111 16.96 -6.39 19.29
CA VAL A 111 16.97 -6.12 20.75
C VAL A 111 17.24 -7.38 21.57
N PHE A 112 16.93 -8.57 21.04
CA PHE A 112 17.20 -9.86 21.71
C PHE A 112 17.94 -10.83 20.77
N PRO A 113 19.28 -10.72 20.65
CA PRO A 113 20.07 -11.76 20.01
C PRO A 113 20.02 -13.02 20.90
N SER A 114 19.59 -14.14 20.33
CA SER A 114 19.58 -15.48 20.98
C SER A 114 20.92 -16.17 20.83
#